data_AF-A0A0Q6WIT1-F1
#
_entry.id   AF-A0A0Q6WIT1-F1
#
_cell.length_a   1.000
_cell.length_b   1.000
_cell.length_c   1.000
_cell.angle_alpha   90.00
_cell.angle_beta   90.00
_cell.angle_gamma   90.00
#
_symmetry.space_group_name_H-M   'P 1'
#
loop_
_entity.id
_entity.type
_entity.pdbx_description
1 polymer ?
#
loop_
_entity_poly.entity_id
_entity_poly.type
_entity_poly.pdbx_seq_one_letter_code
_entity_poly.pdbx_strand_id
1 'polypeptide(L)'
;MSKGDSMNQTINQQRRSIMKAASATSLALAGGAPALAGAATAVDPWERAADIVKRLSKPPVFRKQDFDVTRYGAATCKLVKVKAWKSFEEQDDMNTPAPGSKDCYAAFAAAIAACHKAGGGRVVIPAGSWYCAGPIVLLSNVNVHLKAGAHIYFSNQPSDYAKYGDFDCGKNGKLVISRWQSNDCLNFSSPIYAYGQDNIALTGEDWTSIIDGQGGVPFNSNGDCWWTWKGKTRTKNSVAENSVPNFGPGKLAGNIENPANPASLAEVAPKLSEEERLHIQGEGGKWRADEQYLPALSEAGVPLAKRVFGMGHYLRPSMVHIVSCTNVLLQGYQVQHTPFWQHHPVHCRNIVIRKVHAVSHGPNSDGFDPEACDHVLIEGCTFDAGDDCIAIKAGKNQDTQFGPSQNIVIQDCIMHSGHGAVTLGSEMAGGIQNVYAQNLVFQNAHWKTNPLNTAIRLKTNLNRGGYLRNFYVRNISIPNGVQTSPAFYASLPGSPIQSRTVATAAGAVVTFDCDYAPIADTVRTRPPVVENIHISNVKVGNVMTKGGKQASCYQAVVILGPVASDYNGSGPMPAIVPVTNVTISDSDFGTPAAPDAPWFLYNVKGLKLNNVTIGDKVHNSELSG
;
A
#
# COMPACT_ATOMS: atom_id res chain seq x y z
N MET A 1 16.65 -11.64 33.81
CA MET A 1 16.27 -10.97 32.55
C MET A 1 14.81 -10.56 32.66
N SER A 2 14.47 -9.29 32.41
CA SER A 2 13.06 -8.88 32.44
C SER A 2 12.29 -9.54 31.29
N LYS A 3 10.96 -9.69 31.40
CA LYS A 3 10.12 -10.20 30.28
C LYS A 3 10.34 -9.40 28.98
N GLY A 4 10.63 -8.10 29.08
CA GLY A 4 10.93 -7.23 27.94
C GLY A 4 12.29 -7.48 27.28
N ASP A 5 13.29 -7.95 28.02
CA ASP A 5 14.60 -8.30 27.45
C ASP A 5 14.52 -9.61 26.65
N SER A 6 13.73 -10.57 27.13
CA SER A 6 13.49 -11.84 26.44
C SER A 6 12.73 -11.63 25.12
N MET A 7 11.69 -10.78 25.11
CA MET A 7 10.95 -10.46 23.88
C MET A 7 11.82 -9.75 22.83
N ASN A 8 12.67 -8.80 23.28
CA ASN A 8 13.65 -8.14 22.42
C ASN A 8 14.64 -9.12 21.78
N GLN A 9 15.13 -10.11 22.53
CA GLN A 9 16.03 -11.12 22.00
C GLN A 9 15.35 -11.98 20.93
N THR A 10 14.13 -12.45 21.17
CA THR A 10 13.36 -13.26 20.21
C THR A 10 13.10 -12.51 18.91
N ILE A 11 12.63 -11.26 18.99
CA ILE A 11 12.36 -10.43 17.79
C ILE A 11 13.64 -10.18 17.00
N ASN A 12 14.74 -9.83 17.69
CA ASN A 12 16.01 -9.59 17.02
C ASN A 12 16.59 -10.87 16.40
N GLN A 13 16.41 -12.03 17.03
CA GLN A 13 16.80 -13.32 16.46
C GLN A 13 16.00 -13.65 15.19
N GLN A 14 14.68 -13.49 15.23
CA GLN A 14 13.81 -13.67 14.05
C GLN A 14 14.16 -12.71 12.91
N ARG A 15 14.41 -11.42 13.22
CA ARG A 15 14.84 -10.45 12.20
C ARG A 15 16.23 -10.79 11.64
N ARG A 16 17.20 -11.16 12.48
CA ARG A 16 18.56 -11.49 12.04
C ARG A 16 18.63 -12.77 11.23
N SER A 17 17.88 -13.81 11.58
CA SER A 17 17.86 -15.06 10.81
C SER A 17 17.35 -14.81 9.38
N ILE A 18 16.31 -13.98 9.26
CA ILE A 18 15.73 -13.58 7.97
C ILE A 18 16.72 -12.72 7.15
N MET A 19 17.31 -11.69 7.76
CA MET A 19 18.28 -10.84 7.07
C MET A 19 19.53 -11.63 6.61
N LYS A 20 19.97 -12.63 7.39
CA LYS A 20 21.13 -13.48 7.06
C LYS A 20 20.83 -14.49 5.94
N ALA A 21 19.61 -15.02 5.86
CA ALA A 21 19.20 -15.92 4.78
C ALA A 21 19.21 -15.21 3.40
N ALA A 22 19.00 -13.90 3.37
CA ALA A 22 19.12 -13.08 2.16
C ALA A 22 20.56 -12.68 1.79
N SER A 23 21.50 -12.72 2.74
CA SER A 23 22.89 -12.26 2.52
C SER A 23 23.77 -13.27 1.77
N ALA A 24 23.33 -14.53 1.63
CA ALA A 24 24.13 -15.61 1.04
C ALA A 24 24.27 -15.56 -0.49
N THR A 25 23.69 -14.54 -1.17
CA THR A 25 23.76 -14.43 -2.65
C THR A 25 24.22 -13.04 -3.16
N SER A 26 24.99 -12.30 -2.36
CA SER A 26 25.44 -10.95 -2.75
C SER A 26 26.87 -10.62 -2.31
N LEU A 27 27.78 -11.60 -2.47
CA LEU A 27 29.23 -11.36 -2.40
C LEU A 27 29.94 -12.06 -3.56
N ALA A 28 29.89 -11.43 -4.74
CA ALA A 28 30.95 -11.50 -5.74
C ALA A 28 30.71 -10.41 -6.77
N LEU A 29 31.60 -9.41 -6.79
CA LEU A 29 32.02 -8.53 -7.90
C LEU A 29 32.30 -7.12 -7.38
N ALA A 30 33.37 -7.00 -6.59
CA ALA A 30 34.09 -5.75 -6.40
C ALA A 30 35.57 -6.03 -6.69
N GLY A 31 35.91 -5.96 -7.97
CA GLY A 31 37.27 -6.07 -8.49
C GLY A 31 37.33 -5.28 -9.79
N GLY A 32 37.53 -3.96 -9.67
CA GLY A 32 37.58 -3.04 -10.80
C GLY A 32 38.90 -3.13 -11.53
N ALA A 33 38.84 -3.49 -12.81
CA ALA A 33 39.83 -3.09 -13.82
C ALA A 33 39.16 -2.04 -14.73
N PRO A 34 39.88 -1.02 -15.21
CA PRO A 34 39.30 0.01 -16.05
C PRO A 34 39.02 -0.59 -17.45
N ALA A 35 37.74 -0.82 -17.75
CA ALA A 35 37.31 -1.18 -19.10
C ALA A 35 37.16 0.10 -19.93
N LEU A 36 37.83 0.11 -21.07
CA LEU A 36 37.79 1.14 -22.10
C LEU A 36 36.33 1.42 -22.51
N ALA A 37 35.95 2.69 -22.50
CA ALA A 37 34.63 3.17 -22.89
C ALA A 37 34.41 3.02 -24.40
N GLY A 38 33.93 1.86 -24.82
CA GLY A 38 33.14 1.75 -26.04
C GLY A 38 31.73 2.29 -25.77
N ALA A 39 31.16 3.02 -26.72
CA ALA A 39 29.77 3.47 -26.66
C ALA A 39 28.84 2.24 -26.60
N ALA A 40 28.52 1.77 -25.39
CA ALA A 40 27.54 0.73 -25.19
C ALA A 40 26.18 1.30 -25.61
N THR A 41 25.56 0.69 -26.62
CA THR A 41 24.15 0.93 -26.94
C THR A 41 23.34 0.77 -25.67
N ALA A 42 22.56 1.79 -25.30
CA ALA A 42 21.71 1.73 -24.11
C ALA A 42 20.80 0.50 -24.22
N VAL A 43 20.95 -0.44 -23.29
CA VAL A 43 20.12 -1.65 -23.22
C VAL A 43 18.66 -1.23 -23.04
N ASP A 44 17.75 -1.75 -23.86
CA ASP A 44 16.32 -1.46 -23.74
C ASP A 44 15.85 -1.88 -22.33
N PRO A 45 15.35 -0.95 -21.49
CA PRO A 45 14.91 -1.28 -20.14
C PRO A 45 13.81 -2.37 -20.13
N TRP A 46 13.05 -2.54 -21.22
CA TRP A 46 12.01 -3.57 -21.33
C TRP A 46 12.54 -5.00 -21.50
N GLU A 47 13.82 -5.20 -21.89
CA GLU A 47 14.45 -6.53 -21.85
C GLU A 47 14.50 -7.06 -20.42
N ARG A 48 14.83 -6.18 -19.46
CA ARG A 48 14.80 -6.52 -18.03
C ARG A 48 13.39 -6.84 -17.54
N ALA A 49 12.37 -6.14 -18.04
CA ALA A 49 10.98 -6.47 -17.73
C ALA A 49 10.62 -7.87 -18.24
N ALA A 50 11.00 -8.20 -19.47
CA ALA A 50 10.77 -9.52 -20.06
C ALA A 50 11.49 -10.64 -19.28
N ASP A 51 12.71 -10.39 -18.81
CA ASP A 51 13.46 -11.34 -17.97
C ASP A 51 12.79 -11.57 -16.62
N ILE A 52 12.25 -10.52 -15.98
CA ILE A 52 11.47 -10.66 -14.74
C ILE A 52 10.24 -11.52 -14.98
N VAL A 53 9.46 -11.25 -16.05
CA VAL A 53 8.28 -12.04 -16.42
C VAL A 53 8.68 -13.50 -16.69
N LYS A 54 9.71 -13.73 -17.48
CA LYS A 54 10.21 -15.08 -17.80
C LYS A 54 10.62 -15.83 -16.54
N ARG A 55 11.33 -15.18 -15.61
CA ARG A 55 11.73 -15.76 -14.32
C ARG A 55 10.52 -16.15 -13.48
N LEU A 56 9.51 -15.28 -13.42
CA LEU A 56 8.33 -15.44 -12.56
C LEU A 56 7.18 -16.21 -13.22
N SER A 57 7.30 -16.55 -14.51
CA SER A 57 6.32 -17.36 -15.24
C SER A 57 6.13 -18.77 -14.67
N LYS A 58 7.14 -19.30 -13.96
CA LYS A 58 7.10 -20.62 -13.32
C LYS A 58 6.43 -20.51 -11.96
N PRO A 59 5.22 -21.08 -11.76
CA PRO A 59 4.56 -21.04 -10.47
C PRO A 59 5.31 -21.89 -9.43
N PRO A 60 5.16 -21.59 -8.13
CA PRO A 60 5.65 -22.45 -7.07
C PRO A 60 5.01 -23.85 -7.16
N VAL A 61 5.78 -24.88 -6.81
CA VAL A 61 5.36 -26.29 -6.94
C VAL A 61 5.04 -26.85 -5.56
N PHE A 62 3.89 -27.51 -5.47
CA PHE A 62 3.39 -28.10 -4.24
C PHE A 62 3.28 -29.63 -4.38
N ARG A 63 3.42 -30.33 -3.25
CA ARG A 63 3.12 -31.76 -3.18
C ARG A 63 1.69 -32.01 -3.65
N LYS A 64 1.47 -33.06 -4.45
CA LYS A 64 0.13 -33.44 -4.92
C LYS A 64 -0.64 -34.20 -3.84
N GLN A 65 -0.98 -33.51 -2.75
CA GLN A 65 -1.81 -34.04 -1.67
C GLN A 65 -2.76 -32.96 -1.15
N ASP A 66 -4.02 -33.31 -1.02
CA ASP A 66 -5.06 -32.43 -0.49
C ASP A 66 -5.31 -32.66 1.01
N PHE A 67 -5.54 -31.55 1.70
CA PHE A 67 -5.90 -31.45 3.11
C PHE A 67 -7.23 -30.69 3.20
N ASP A 68 -8.35 -31.42 3.10
CA ASP A 68 -9.69 -30.84 3.15
C ASP A 68 -10.02 -30.36 4.57
N VAL A 69 -10.33 -29.08 4.71
CA VAL A 69 -10.61 -28.42 6.01
C VAL A 69 -11.79 -29.06 6.76
N THR A 70 -12.74 -29.71 6.08
CA THR A 70 -13.87 -30.40 6.74
C THR A 70 -13.42 -31.59 7.57
N ARG A 71 -12.33 -32.27 7.16
CA ARG A 71 -11.70 -33.37 7.93
C ARG A 71 -11.04 -32.88 9.21
N TYR A 72 -10.83 -31.57 9.34
CA TYR A 72 -10.28 -30.91 10.52
C TYR A 72 -11.37 -30.19 11.35
N GLY A 73 -12.65 -30.42 11.03
CA GLY A 73 -13.79 -29.91 11.79
C GLY A 73 -14.28 -28.52 11.38
N ALA A 74 -13.87 -28.01 10.21
CA ALA A 74 -14.49 -26.83 9.62
C ALA A 74 -15.92 -27.17 9.17
N ALA A 75 -16.84 -26.21 9.29
CA ALA A 75 -18.21 -26.36 8.82
C ALA A 75 -18.72 -25.03 8.25
N THR A 76 -19.59 -25.12 7.26
CA THR A 76 -20.21 -23.93 6.66
C THR A 76 -21.16 -23.24 7.65
N CYS A 77 -21.33 -21.93 7.52
CA CYS A 77 -22.26 -21.13 8.30
C CYS A 77 -23.47 -20.67 7.48
N LYS A 78 -24.57 -20.36 8.18
CA LYS A 78 -25.68 -19.59 7.61
C LYS A 78 -25.33 -18.10 7.66
N LEU A 79 -25.84 -17.34 6.71
CA LEU A 79 -25.68 -15.90 6.65
C LEU A 79 -26.96 -15.20 7.10
N VAL A 80 -26.78 -14.05 7.75
CA VAL A 80 -27.84 -13.09 8.07
C VAL A 80 -27.49 -11.75 7.44
N LYS A 81 -28.50 -10.89 7.29
CA LYS A 81 -28.31 -9.51 6.83
C LYS A 81 -28.07 -8.59 8.02
N VAL A 82 -27.13 -7.66 7.85
CA VAL A 82 -26.88 -6.58 8.80
C VAL A 82 -26.65 -5.28 8.04
N LYS A 83 -27.15 -4.17 8.60
CA LYS A 83 -26.84 -2.85 8.08
C LYS A 83 -25.37 -2.54 8.36
N ALA A 84 -24.58 -2.35 7.32
CA ALA A 84 -23.15 -2.14 7.41
C ALA A 84 -22.66 -1.15 6.35
N TRP A 85 -21.45 -0.65 6.53
CA TRP A 85 -20.80 0.20 5.53
C TRP A 85 -20.27 -0.68 4.40
N LYS A 86 -20.66 -0.39 3.15
CA LYS A 86 -20.13 -1.06 1.95
C LYS A 86 -19.02 -0.26 1.27
N SER A 87 -19.00 1.05 1.51
CA SER A 87 -17.95 1.97 1.12
C SER A 87 -17.74 3.00 2.23
N PHE A 88 -16.85 3.96 2.00
CA PHE A 88 -16.72 5.10 2.89
C PHE A 88 -18.00 5.97 2.93
N GLU A 89 -18.81 5.98 1.87
CA GLU A 89 -19.96 6.88 1.74
C GLU A 89 -21.30 6.21 2.00
N GLU A 90 -21.39 4.90 1.80
CA GLU A 90 -22.66 4.20 1.66
C GLU A 90 -22.79 3.06 2.66
N GLN A 91 -23.99 2.93 3.22
CA GLN A 91 -24.40 1.75 3.98
C GLN A 91 -25.45 0.94 3.24
N ASP A 92 -25.38 -0.38 3.35
CA ASP A 92 -26.31 -1.32 2.73
C ASP A 92 -26.46 -2.59 3.59
N ASP A 93 -27.38 -3.46 3.20
CA ASP A 93 -27.60 -4.75 3.84
C ASP A 93 -26.56 -5.78 3.38
N MET A 94 -25.51 -5.93 4.18
CA MET A 94 -24.43 -6.88 3.94
C MET A 94 -24.72 -8.23 4.54
N ASN A 95 -24.19 -9.29 3.92
CA ASN A 95 -24.19 -10.62 4.51
C ASN A 95 -23.15 -10.72 5.62
N THR A 96 -23.48 -11.39 6.70
CA THR A 96 -22.53 -11.74 7.77
C THR A 96 -22.89 -13.13 8.33
N PRO A 97 -21.91 -13.89 8.86
CA PRO A 97 -22.21 -15.14 9.56
C PRO A 97 -23.23 -14.95 10.68
N ALA A 98 -24.19 -15.87 10.77
CA ALA A 98 -25.18 -15.86 11.84
C ALA A 98 -24.51 -15.95 13.22
N PRO A 99 -25.04 -15.30 14.27
CA PRO A 99 -24.55 -15.48 15.63
C PRO A 99 -24.46 -16.96 16.03
N GLY A 100 -23.35 -17.36 16.66
CA GLY A 100 -23.10 -18.76 17.04
C GLY A 100 -22.59 -19.65 15.90
N SER A 101 -22.27 -19.09 14.72
CA SER A 101 -21.63 -19.83 13.62
C SER A 101 -20.35 -20.54 14.08
N LYS A 102 -20.08 -21.72 13.51
CA LYS A 102 -18.86 -22.48 13.78
C LYS A 102 -17.64 -21.68 13.34
N ASP A 103 -16.80 -21.32 14.30
CA ASP A 103 -15.49 -20.76 14.00
C ASP A 103 -14.58 -21.83 13.39
N CYS A 104 -14.12 -21.56 12.17
CA CYS A 104 -13.25 -22.44 11.40
C CYS A 104 -11.75 -22.19 11.64
N TYR A 105 -11.35 -21.19 12.42
CA TYR A 105 -9.94 -20.87 12.68
C TYR A 105 -9.13 -22.11 13.10
N ALA A 106 -9.59 -22.84 14.12
CA ALA A 106 -8.87 -24.01 14.63
C ALA A 106 -8.74 -25.13 13.56
N ALA A 107 -9.77 -25.31 12.73
CA ALA A 107 -9.76 -26.31 11.66
C ALA A 107 -8.81 -25.91 10.53
N PHE A 108 -8.82 -24.65 10.11
CA PHE A 108 -7.88 -24.12 9.11
C PHE A 108 -6.44 -24.23 9.59
N ALA A 109 -6.16 -23.80 10.83
CA ALA A 109 -4.83 -23.91 11.43
C ALA A 109 -4.35 -25.37 11.50
N ALA A 110 -5.22 -26.31 11.90
CA ALA A 110 -4.88 -27.74 11.96
C ALA A 110 -4.60 -28.33 10.58
N ALA A 111 -5.40 -27.99 9.56
CA ALA A 111 -5.19 -28.44 8.18
C ALA A 111 -3.87 -27.93 7.60
N ILE A 112 -3.55 -26.64 7.82
CA ILE A 112 -2.31 -26.01 7.37
C ILE A 112 -1.10 -26.63 8.08
N ALA A 113 -1.17 -26.82 9.40
CA ALA A 113 -0.10 -27.45 10.15
C ALA A 113 0.14 -28.90 9.69
N ALA A 114 -0.93 -29.67 9.45
CA ALA A 114 -0.82 -31.03 8.92
C ALA A 114 -0.21 -31.07 7.51
N CYS A 115 -0.64 -30.15 6.65
CA CYS A 115 -0.12 -30.00 5.30
C CYS A 115 1.39 -29.68 5.32
N HIS A 116 1.79 -28.69 6.11
CA HIS A 116 3.20 -28.31 6.27
C HIS A 116 4.02 -29.47 6.84
N LYS A 117 3.55 -30.13 7.91
CA LYS A 117 4.23 -31.27 8.55
C LYS A 117 4.41 -32.46 7.59
N ALA A 118 3.53 -32.62 6.62
CA ALA A 118 3.66 -33.63 5.57
C ALA A 118 4.67 -33.25 4.47
N GLY A 119 5.39 -32.13 4.59
CA GLY A 119 6.29 -31.63 3.55
C GLY A 119 5.58 -30.82 2.46
N GLY A 120 4.36 -30.37 2.72
CA GLY A 120 3.58 -29.49 1.85
C GLY A 120 2.40 -30.17 1.17
N GLY A 121 1.67 -29.38 0.39
CA GLY A 121 0.44 -29.81 -0.27
C GLY A 121 -0.53 -28.67 -0.49
N ARG A 122 -1.81 -29.04 -0.68
CA ARG A 122 -2.91 -28.10 -0.87
C ARG A 122 -3.93 -28.25 0.25
N VAL A 123 -4.16 -27.18 1.01
CA VAL A 123 -5.28 -27.10 1.96
C VAL A 123 -6.51 -26.64 1.20
N VAL A 124 -7.55 -27.46 1.13
CA VAL A 124 -8.72 -27.20 0.28
C VAL A 124 -9.88 -26.70 1.12
N ILE A 125 -10.42 -25.55 0.75
CA ILE A 125 -11.66 -24.96 1.30
C ILE A 125 -12.75 -25.14 0.24
N PRO A 126 -13.71 -26.07 0.44
CA PRO A 126 -14.79 -26.33 -0.51
C PRO A 126 -15.75 -25.15 -0.68
N ALA A 127 -16.63 -25.27 -1.69
CA ALA A 127 -17.73 -24.34 -1.88
C ALA A 127 -18.60 -24.21 -0.61
N GLY A 128 -19.04 -23.00 -0.28
CA GLY A 128 -19.81 -22.70 0.92
C GLY A 128 -19.38 -21.41 1.61
N SER A 129 -20.16 -20.99 2.60
CA SER A 129 -19.84 -19.84 3.45
C SER A 129 -19.13 -20.29 4.72
N TRP A 130 -17.97 -19.74 5.03
CA TRP A 130 -17.11 -20.18 6.14
C TRP A 130 -16.82 -19.00 7.07
N TYR A 131 -17.08 -19.15 8.37
CA TYR A 131 -16.72 -18.13 9.36
C TYR A 131 -15.35 -18.41 9.96
N CYS A 132 -14.45 -17.42 9.99
CA CYS A 132 -13.12 -17.55 10.58
C CYS A 132 -12.85 -16.42 11.60
N ALA A 133 -12.75 -16.78 12.88
CA ALA A 133 -12.49 -15.86 13.99
C ALA A 133 -11.02 -15.85 14.39
N GLY A 134 -10.14 -15.64 13.42
CA GLY A 134 -8.70 -15.54 13.60
C GLY A 134 -7.95 -15.52 12.27
N PRO A 135 -6.61 -15.44 12.30
CA PRO A 135 -5.80 -15.39 11.09
C PRO A 135 -5.67 -16.77 10.42
N ILE A 136 -5.72 -16.81 9.09
CA ILE A 136 -5.18 -17.92 8.31
C ILE A 136 -3.68 -17.68 8.14
N VAL A 137 -2.88 -18.38 8.95
CA VAL A 137 -1.41 -18.26 8.91
C VAL A 137 -0.83 -19.26 7.92
N LEU A 138 -0.25 -18.76 6.81
CA LEU A 138 0.39 -19.60 5.81
C LEU A 138 1.73 -20.14 6.32
N LEU A 139 2.05 -21.38 5.96
CA LEU A 139 3.32 -22.05 6.28
C LEU A 139 4.01 -22.53 5.01
N SER A 140 5.32 -22.71 5.08
CA SER A 140 6.14 -23.09 3.94
C SER A 140 5.64 -24.37 3.25
N ASN A 141 5.69 -24.41 1.92
CA ASN A 141 5.19 -25.50 1.07
C ASN A 141 3.66 -25.74 1.14
N VAL A 142 2.87 -24.78 1.63
CA VAL A 142 1.41 -24.89 1.69
C VAL A 142 0.76 -23.98 0.65
N ASN A 143 -0.16 -24.54 -0.14
CA ASN A 143 -1.13 -23.79 -0.94
C ASN A 143 -2.49 -23.84 -0.25
N VAL A 144 -2.98 -22.72 0.29
CA VAL A 144 -4.38 -22.60 0.71
C VAL A 144 -5.23 -22.30 -0.53
N HIS A 145 -6.12 -23.23 -0.87
CA HIS A 145 -6.90 -23.21 -2.10
C HIS A 145 -8.40 -23.16 -1.82
N LEU A 146 -9.03 -22.07 -2.27
CA LEU A 146 -10.47 -21.88 -2.27
C LEU A 146 -11.05 -22.47 -3.56
N LYS A 147 -12.06 -23.32 -3.41
CA LYS A 147 -12.85 -23.82 -4.54
C LYS A 147 -13.79 -22.75 -5.10
N ALA A 148 -14.27 -22.94 -6.32
CA ALA A 148 -15.32 -22.10 -6.87
C ALA A 148 -16.53 -22.11 -5.93
N GLY A 149 -17.09 -20.93 -5.62
CA GLY A 149 -18.17 -20.74 -4.66
C GLY A 149 -17.77 -20.83 -3.18
N ALA A 150 -16.48 -20.95 -2.85
CA ALA A 150 -16.01 -20.81 -1.48
C ALA A 150 -15.99 -19.33 -1.07
N HIS A 151 -16.60 -18.99 0.05
CA HIS A 151 -16.65 -17.63 0.58
C HIS A 151 -16.24 -17.64 2.06
N ILE A 152 -15.06 -17.11 2.36
CA ILE A 152 -14.57 -16.95 3.73
C ILE A 152 -14.98 -15.59 4.26
N TYR A 153 -15.79 -15.58 5.31
CA TYR A 153 -16.13 -14.39 6.09
C TYR A 153 -15.24 -14.35 7.33
N PHE A 154 -14.30 -13.42 7.34
CA PHE A 154 -13.47 -13.18 8.52
C PHE A 154 -14.27 -12.45 9.60
N SER A 155 -13.92 -12.71 10.85
CA SER A 155 -14.51 -11.99 11.98
C SER A 155 -14.23 -10.50 11.88
N ASN A 156 -15.25 -9.70 12.20
CA ASN A 156 -15.12 -8.27 12.33
C ASN A 156 -14.68 -7.83 13.74
N GLN A 157 -14.45 -8.76 14.67
CA GLN A 157 -14.08 -8.46 16.05
C GLN A 157 -12.55 -8.27 16.21
N PRO A 158 -12.07 -7.10 16.69
CA PRO A 158 -10.64 -6.87 16.89
C PRO A 158 -9.96 -7.85 17.84
N SER A 159 -10.69 -8.31 18.87
CA SER A 159 -10.17 -9.26 19.84
C SER A 159 -9.79 -10.61 19.22
N ASP A 160 -10.39 -11.01 18.10
CA ASP A 160 -10.05 -12.26 17.41
C ASP A 160 -8.65 -12.24 16.78
N TYR A 161 -8.15 -11.05 16.45
CA TYR A 161 -6.82 -10.83 15.86
C TYR A 161 -5.73 -10.56 16.89
N ALA A 162 -6.09 -10.52 18.18
CA ALA A 162 -5.18 -10.39 19.32
C ALA A 162 -5.12 -11.65 20.18
N LYS A 163 -5.60 -12.80 19.67
CA LYS A 163 -5.64 -14.09 20.38
C LYS A 163 -4.46 -15.02 20.07
N TYR A 164 -3.92 -14.94 18.87
CA TYR A 164 -3.08 -16.01 18.32
C TYR A 164 -1.69 -15.56 17.88
N GLY A 165 -1.34 -14.29 18.09
CA GLY A 165 -0.01 -13.79 17.74
C GLY A 165 1.11 -14.40 18.57
N ASP A 166 2.33 -14.34 18.04
CA ASP A 166 3.53 -14.93 18.64
C ASP A 166 4.00 -14.18 19.90
N PHE A 167 3.59 -12.91 20.06
CA PHE A 167 4.08 -12.02 21.12
C PHE A 167 2.99 -11.69 22.13
N ASP A 168 3.12 -12.22 23.34
CA ASP A 168 2.23 -11.87 24.46
C ASP A 168 2.56 -10.48 25.00
N CYS A 169 1.71 -9.51 24.65
CA CYS A 169 1.88 -8.10 25.01
C CYS A 169 0.98 -7.70 26.21
N GLY A 170 0.56 -8.66 27.04
CA GLY A 170 -0.27 -8.38 28.22
C GLY A 170 -1.66 -7.86 27.84
N LYS A 171 -2.04 -6.69 28.37
CA LYS A 171 -3.36 -6.08 28.14
C LYS A 171 -3.67 -5.78 26.66
N ASN A 172 -2.63 -5.64 25.85
CA ASN A 172 -2.72 -5.37 24.42
C ASN A 172 -3.01 -6.64 23.59
N GLY A 173 -2.93 -7.82 24.20
CA GLY A 173 -3.19 -9.12 23.58
C GLY A 173 -1.94 -9.80 22.99
N LYS A 174 -2.16 -10.91 22.28
CA LYS A 174 -1.14 -11.68 21.56
C LYS A 174 -1.03 -11.18 20.12
N LEU A 175 0.08 -10.51 19.82
CA LEU A 175 0.31 -9.73 18.61
C LEU A 175 1.37 -10.36 17.69
N VAL A 176 1.47 -9.88 16.46
CA VAL A 176 2.47 -10.30 15.47
C VAL A 176 3.40 -9.15 15.10
N ILE A 177 4.55 -9.46 14.51
CA ILE A 177 5.37 -8.45 13.81
C ILE A 177 4.58 -7.96 12.60
N SER A 178 4.33 -6.67 12.54
CA SER A 178 3.53 -6.04 11.50
C SER A 178 4.18 -4.73 11.05
N ARG A 179 3.61 -4.12 9.99
CA ARG A 179 3.94 -2.77 9.54
C ARG A 179 2.64 -2.03 9.28
N TRP A 180 2.51 -0.84 9.82
CA TRP A 180 1.36 0.03 9.59
C TRP A 180 1.83 1.32 8.93
N GLN A 181 1.32 1.61 7.73
CA GLN A 181 1.86 2.65 6.83
C GLN A 181 3.39 2.63 6.78
N SER A 182 3.94 1.43 6.58
CA SER A 182 5.37 1.17 6.42
C SER A 182 6.27 1.50 7.62
N ASN A 183 5.72 1.60 8.84
CA ASN A 183 6.50 1.59 10.09
C ASN A 183 6.33 0.26 10.85
N ASP A 184 7.44 -0.32 11.35
CA ASP A 184 7.46 -1.58 12.10
C ASP A 184 6.72 -1.43 13.44
N CYS A 185 5.83 -2.37 13.77
CA CYS A 185 5.12 -2.44 15.06
C CYS A 185 4.76 -3.87 15.48
N LEU A 186 4.39 -4.06 16.75
CA LEU A 186 3.61 -5.21 17.21
C LEU A 186 2.13 -4.81 17.20
N ASN A 187 1.32 -5.48 16.38
CA ASN A 187 -0.08 -5.13 16.20
C ASN A 187 -0.96 -6.39 15.97
N PHE A 188 -2.27 -6.19 15.82
CA PHE A 188 -3.23 -7.22 15.41
C PHE A 188 -2.68 -8.07 14.27
N SER A 189 -2.94 -9.37 14.31
CA SER A 189 -2.69 -10.25 13.18
C SER A 189 -3.58 -9.85 12.00
N SER A 190 -3.07 -9.98 10.78
CA SER A 190 -3.87 -9.84 9.57
C SER A 190 -4.76 -11.08 9.36
N PRO A 191 -5.97 -10.94 8.80
CA PRO A 191 -6.84 -12.06 8.42
C PRO A 191 -6.11 -13.17 7.67
N ILE A 192 -5.19 -12.82 6.77
CA ILE A 192 -4.24 -13.77 6.18
C ILE A 192 -2.83 -13.27 6.47
N TYR A 193 -2.00 -14.12 7.06
CA TYR A 193 -0.68 -13.74 7.55
C TYR A 193 0.39 -14.77 7.17
N ALA A 194 1.60 -14.32 6.89
CA ALA A 194 2.77 -15.17 6.77
C ALA A 194 4.03 -14.39 7.20
N TYR A 195 4.95 -15.06 7.88
CA TYR A 195 6.22 -14.47 8.30
C TYR A 195 7.36 -15.45 8.08
N GLY A 196 8.36 -15.06 7.28
CA GLY A 196 9.57 -15.85 7.08
C GLY A 196 9.34 -17.20 6.38
N GLN A 197 8.32 -17.33 5.54
CA GLN A 197 7.96 -18.59 4.88
C GLN A 197 8.51 -18.66 3.45
N ASP A 198 8.68 -19.87 2.93
CA ASP A 198 9.10 -20.13 1.55
C ASP A 198 8.12 -21.04 0.81
N ASN A 199 7.95 -20.83 -0.49
CA ASN A 199 7.09 -21.63 -1.35
C ASN A 199 5.65 -21.70 -0.82
N ILE A 200 4.99 -20.54 -0.74
CA ILE A 200 3.62 -20.40 -0.22
C ILE A 200 2.66 -19.95 -1.31
N ALA A 201 1.41 -20.41 -1.23
CA ALA A 201 0.36 -19.93 -2.11
C ALA A 201 -0.98 -19.72 -1.41
N LEU A 202 -1.71 -18.71 -1.91
CA LEU A 202 -3.13 -18.52 -1.69
C LEU A 202 -3.80 -18.48 -3.06
N THR A 203 -4.69 -19.43 -3.32
CA THR A 203 -5.30 -19.58 -4.64
C THR A 203 -6.82 -19.70 -4.56
N GLY A 204 -7.52 -19.13 -5.54
CA GLY A 204 -8.92 -19.39 -5.86
C GLY A 204 -9.03 -20.15 -7.17
N GLU A 205 -10.10 -20.91 -7.32
CA GLU A 205 -10.42 -21.59 -8.58
C GLU A 205 -10.92 -20.58 -9.63
N ASP A 206 -11.69 -19.59 -9.20
CA ASP A 206 -12.13 -18.44 -10.00
C ASP A 206 -12.58 -17.26 -9.10
N TRP A 207 -13.12 -16.20 -9.70
CA TRP A 207 -13.59 -14.99 -9.01
C TRP A 207 -14.74 -15.23 -8.01
N THR A 208 -15.38 -16.41 -8.02
CA THR A 208 -16.37 -16.80 -7.00
C THR A 208 -15.74 -17.39 -5.75
N SER A 209 -14.41 -17.60 -5.74
CA SER A 209 -13.61 -17.83 -4.54
C SER A 209 -13.35 -16.50 -3.82
N ILE A 210 -14.13 -16.21 -2.78
CA ILE A 210 -14.18 -14.90 -2.12
C ILE A 210 -13.57 -14.94 -0.72
N ILE A 211 -12.77 -13.92 -0.44
CA ILE A 211 -12.20 -13.62 0.87
C ILE A 211 -12.76 -12.27 1.33
N ASP A 212 -13.61 -12.28 2.35
CA ASP A 212 -14.32 -11.11 2.85
C ASP A 212 -13.82 -10.70 4.24
N GLY A 213 -13.29 -9.48 4.33
CA GLY A 213 -12.73 -8.92 5.56
C GLY A 213 -13.76 -8.33 6.53
N GLN A 214 -15.02 -8.17 6.11
CA GLN A 214 -16.11 -7.60 6.92
C GLN A 214 -15.76 -6.24 7.57
N GLY A 215 -14.89 -5.45 6.92
CA GLY A 215 -14.29 -4.22 7.47
C GLY A 215 -15.30 -3.14 7.86
N GLY A 216 -16.40 -3.04 7.12
CA GLY A 216 -17.51 -2.12 7.38
C GLY A 216 -18.61 -2.66 8.29
N VAL A 217 -18.51 -3.92 8.73
CA VAL A 217 -19.55 -4.59 9.54
C VAL A 217 -19.40 -4.24 11.02
N PRO A 218 -20.46 -3.74 11.69
CA PRO A 218 -20.41 -3.38 13.10
C PRO A 218 -20.06 -4.55 14.02
N PHE A 219 -19.10 -4.33 14.93
CA PHE A 219 -18.68 -5.30 15.94
C PHE A 219 -19.22 -4.98 17.35
N ASN A 220 -19.92 -3.85 17.53
CA ASN A 220 -20.60 -3.50 18.78
C ASN A 220 -21.92 -2.73 18.53
N SER A 221 -22.68 -2.51 19.61
CA SER A 221 -23.98 -1.80 19.57
C SER A 221 -23.87 -0.33 19.20
N ASN A 222 -22.68 0.27 19.34
CA ASN A 222 -22.44 1.67 18.99
C ASN A 222 -22.22 1.85 17.48
N GLY A 223 -22.21 0.75 16.70
CA GLY A 223 -21.96 0.80 15.27
C GLY A 223 -20.49 0.95 14.92
N ASP A 224 -19.56 0.60 15.82
CA ASP A 224 -18.14 0.60 15.50
C ASP A 224 -17.80 -0.58 14.60
N CYS A 225 -16.98 -0.31 13.59
CA CYS A 225 -16.40 -1.29 12.69
C CYS A 225 -14.93 -0.90 12.45
N TRP A 226 -14.17 -1.73 11.73
CA TRP A 226 -12.78 -1.40 11.45
C TRP A 226 -12.67 -0.03 10.78
N TRP A 227 -13.53 0.28 9.81
CA TRP A 227 -13.45 1.55 9.08
C TRP A 227 -13.69 2.80 9.91
N THR A 228 -14.41 2.71 11.04
CA THR A 228 -14.63 3.86 11.94
C THR A 228 -13.33 4.32 12.59
N TRP A 229 -12.34 3.44 12.72
CA TRP A 229 -11.03 3.76 13.33
C TRP A 229 -10.18 4.71 12.49
N LYS A 230 -10.56 4.98 11.23
CA LYS A 230 -9.89 6.04 10.45
C LYS A 230 -10.12 7.43 11.04
N GLY A 231 -11.28 7.66 11.67
CA GLY A 231 -11.58 8.85 12.48
C GLY A 231 -11.48 10.21 11.78
N LYS A 232 -11.38 10.28 10.44
CA LYS A 232 -11.32 11.56 9.73
C LYS A 232 -12.71 12.14 9.53
N THR A 233 -12.85 13.46 9.64
CA THR A 233 -14.08 14.20 9.27
C THR A 233 -14.18 14.46 7.77
N ARG A 234 -13.06 14.37 7.04
CA ARG A 234 -12.97 14.73 5.62
C ARG A 234 -12.20 13.66 4.85
N THR A 235 -12.86 12.98 3.93
CA THR A 235 -12.18 12.26 2.85
C THR A 235 -11.65 13.32 1.87
N LYS A 236 -10.39 13.17 1.43
CA LYS A 236 -9.76 14.17 0.55
C LYS A 236 -10.26 14.11 -0.90
N ASN A 237 -11.25 13.26 -1.20
CA ASN A 237 -11.79 13.06 -2.54
C ASN A 237 -13.32 13.13 -2.49
N SER A 238 -13.90 13.61 -3.59
CA SER A 238 -15.13 14.37 -3.62
C SER A 238 -16.41 13.58 -3.37
N VAL A 239 -16.72 13.25 -2.10
CA VAL A 239 -18.08 13.22 -1.55
C VAL A 239 -18.04 13.63 -0.06
N ALA A 240 -18.90 14.59 0.26
CA ALA A 240 -19.37 15.16 1.53
C ALA A 240 -18.50 15.10 2.81
N GLU A 241 -18.44 16.24 3.50
CA GLU A 241 -17.79 16.53 4.78
C GLU A 241 -18.36 15.78 6.02
N ASN A 242 -19.19 14.74 5.81
CA ASN A 242 -19.87 13.94 6.84
C ASN A 242 -19.82 12.40 6.56
N SER A 243 -19.01 11.95 5.59
CA SER A 243 -19.06 10.57 5.06
C SER A 243 -17.92 9.69 5.56
N VAL A 244 -17.58 9.74 6.85
CA VAL A 244 -16.76 8.69 7.46
C VAL A 244 -17.64 7.84 8.35
N PRO A 245 -17.56 6.49 8.24
CA PRO A 245 -18.35 5.58 9.02
C PRO A 245 -18.43 5.97 10.51
N ASN A 246 -19.61 6.43 10.95
CA ASN A 246 -19.95 6.64 12.36
C ASN A 246 -18.91 7.51 13.14
N PHE A 247 -18.44 8.59 12.51
CA PHE A 247 -17.58 9.59 13.16
C PHE A 247 -18.36 10.40 14.20
N GLY A 248 -17.71 10.71 15.32
CA GLY A 248 -18.18 11.69 16.30
C GLY A 248 -16.99 12.43 16.93
N PRO A 249 -17.06 13.75 17.16
CA PRO A 249 -15.99 14.49 17.83
C PRO A 249 -15.59 13.85 19.16
N GLY A 250 -14.28 13.70 19.40
CA GLY A 250 -13.75 13.11 20.64
C GLY A 250 -13.85 11.59 20.74
N LYS A 251 -14.47 10.91 19.76
CA LYS A 251 -14.50 9.45 19.70
C LYS A 251 -13.09 8.91 19.39
N LEU A 252 -12.62 7.95 20.18
CA LEU A 252 -11.31 7.35 19.97
C LEU A 252 -11.20 6.71 18.58
N ALA A 253 -10.13 7.07 17.88
CA ALA A 253 -9.77 6.61 16.55
C ALA A 253 -8.28 6.87 16.32
N GLY A 254 -7.71 6.37 15.22
CA GLY A 254 -6.27 6.45 14.99
C GLY A 254 -5.71 7.88 14.94
N ASN A 255 -6.52 8.87 14.56
CA ASN A 255 -6.14 10.27 14.47
C ASN A 255 -6.49 11.12 15.69
N ILE A 256 -7.01 10.50 16.75
CA ILE A 256 -7.35 11.15 18.03
C ILE A 256 -6.31 10.74 19.08
N GLU A 257 -5.94 11.68 19.96
CA GLU A 257 -4.98 11.42 21.03
C GLU A 257 -5.43 10.22 21.88
N ASN A 258 -4.57 9.21 21.96
CA ASN A 258 -4.87 7.99 22.71
C ASN A 258 -4.23 8.09 24.10
N PRO A 259 -5.01 8.07 25.21
CA PRO A 259 -4.46 8.11 26.57
C PRO A 259 -3.60 6.89 26.93
N ALA A 260 -3.61 5.83 26.12
CA ALA A 260 -2.70 4.71 26.25
C ALA A 260 -1.25 5.06 25.85
N ASN A 261 -1.05 6.13 25.05
CA ASN A 261 0.26 6.60 24.65
C ASN A 261 0.85 7.55 25.72
N PRO A 262 2.17 7.49 25.97
CA PRO A 262 2.83 8.27 27.02
C PRO A 262 2.63 9.77 26.82
N ALA A 263 2.67 10.53 27.92
CA ALA A 263 2.54 11.98 27.88
C ALA A 263 3.78 12.65 27.28
N SER A 264 4.94 11.97 27.35
CA SER A 264 6.20 12.43 26.77
C SER A 264 6.98 11.31 26.10
N LEU A 265 7.65 11.64 24.99
CA LEU A 265 8.58 10.73 24.32
C LEU A 265 9.78 10.35 25.22
N ALA A 266 10.06 11.13 26.28
CA ALA A 266 11.10 10.80 27.26
C ALA A 266 10.87 9.44 27.96
N GLU A 267 9.61 9.03 28.10
CA GLU A 267 9.24 7.76 28.74
C GLU A 267 9.67 6.53 27.92
N VAL A 268 9.75 6.68 26.59
CA VAL A 268 10.05 5.58 25.66
C VAL A 268 11.38 5.74 24.92
N ALA A 269 11.90 6.97 24.83
CA ALA A 269 13.19 7.32 24.25
C ALA A 269 13.99 8.25 25.19
N PRO A 270 14.36 7.78 26.40
CA PRO A 270 15.04 8.61 27.42
C PRO A 270 16.46 9.04 27.03
N LYS A 271 17.03 8.43 25.97
CA LYS A 271 18.39 8.73 25.49
C LYS A 271 18.48 9.96 24.59
N LEU A 272 17.36 10.41 24.03
CA LEU A 272 17.32 11.61 23.19
C LEU A 272 17.49 12.86 24.08
N SER A 273 17.99 13.95 23.51
CA SER A 273 17.93 15.26 24.15
C SER A 273 16.48 15.77 24.20
N GLU A 274 16.22 16.81 25.00
CA GLU A 274 14.90 17.44 25.00
C GLU A 274 14.57 18.08 23.65
N GLU A 275 15.55 18.71 23.02
CA GLU A 275 15.42 19.29 21.69
C GLU A 275 15.06 18.25 20.62
N GLU A 276 15.75 17.10 20.61
CA GLU A 276 15.45 16.00 19.68
C GLU A 276 14.04 15.45 19.89
N ARG A 277 13.60 15.31 21.15
CA ARG A 277 12.23 14.86 21.46
C ARG A 277 11.18 15.85 20.99
N LEU A 278 11.38 17.14 21.28
CA LEU A 278 10.45 18.19 20.87
C LEU A 278 10.37 18.30 19.34
N HIS A 279 11.49 18.12 18.64
CA HIS A 279 11.52 18.08 17.19
C HIS A 279 10.71 16.91 16.61
N ILE A 280 10.74 15.73 17.24
CA ILE A 280 9.97 14.56 16.79
C ILE A 280 8.49 14.70 17.15
N GLN A 281 8.17 15.15 18.37
CA GLN A 281 6.80 15.34 18.85
C GLN A 281 6.07 16.43 18.07
N GLY A 282 6.75 17.53 17.75
CA GLY A 282 6.11 18.72 17.20
C GLY A 282 5.23 19.42 18.23
N GLU A 283 4.35 20.30 17.75
CA GLU A 283 3.49 21.11 18.61
C GLU A 283 2.23 20.37 19.06
N GLY A 284 1.86 20.56 20.33
CA GLY A 284 0.62 20.04 20.91
C GLY A 284 0.62 18.53 21.18
N GLY A 285 -0.56 17.96 21.45
CA GLY A 285 -0.71 16.55 21.83
C GLY A 285 -0.96 15.60 20.66
N LYS A 286 -1.12 16.11 19.43
CA LYS A 286 -1.51 15.33 18.23
C LYS A 286 -0.60 14.13 17.96
N TRP A 287 0.69 14.22 18.30
CA TRP A 287 1.65 13.12 18.14
C TRP A 287 1.29 11.87 18.95
N ARG A 288 0.44 11.99 19.98
CA ARG A 288 -0.08 10.88 20.79
C ARG A 288 -1.26 10.16 20.15
N ALA A 289 -1.76 10.60 19.01
CA ALA A 289 -2.69 9.81 18.21
C ALA A 289 -1.95 8.61 17.61
N ASP A 290 -2.54 7.41 17.59
CA ASP A 290 -1.82 6.19 17.17
C ASP A 290 -1.20 6.30 15.76
N GLU A 291 -1.89 6.96 14.80
CA GLU A 291 -1.38 7.18 13.43
C GLU A 291 -0.13 8.08 13.37
N GLN A 292 0.13 8.87 14.42
CA GLN A 292 1.26 9.80 14.53
C GLN A 292 2.32 9.30 15.52
N TYR A 293 1.89 8.56 16.55
CA TYR A 293 2.75 8.00 17.57
C TYR A 293 3.70 6.96 17.00
N LEU A 294 3.21 6.06 16.14
CA LEU A 294 4.05 5.03 15.52
C LEU A 294 5.19 5.64 14.66
N PRO A 295 4.94 6.59 13.74
CA PRO A 295 6.02 7.32 13.06
C PRO A 295 7.00 8.01 14.01
N ALA A 296 6.51 8.62 15.10
CA ALA A 296 7.37 9.24 16.11
C ALA A 296 8.29 8.23 16.82
N LEU A 297 7.80 7.02 17.12
CA LEU A 297 8.62 5.94 17.65
C LEU A 297 9.70 5.48 16.65
N SER A 298 9.40 5.49 15.35
CA SER A 298 10.39 5.22 14.31
C SER A 298 11.48 6.29 14.26
N GLU A 299 11.11 7.58 14.20
CA GLU A 299 12.07 8.69 14.23
C GLU A 299 12.94 8.68 15.49
N ALA A 300 12.36 8.33 16.64
CA ALA A 300 13.05 8.26 17.91
C ALA A 300 13.96 7.02 18.06
N GLY A 301 14.02 6.14 17.06
CA GLY A 301 14.81 4.92 17.10
C GLY A 301 14.34 3.92 18.17
N VAL A 302 13.07 3.98 18.58
CA VAL A 302 12.52 3.07 19.58
C VAL A 302 12.53 1.65 18.99
N PRO A 303 13.08 0.63 19.69
CA PRO A 303 13.11 -0.74 19.17
C PRO A 303 11.72 -1.31 18.92
N LEU A 304 11.56 -2.12 17.87
CA LEU A 304 10.28 -2.77 17.49
C LEU A 304 9.56 -3.43 18.68
N ALA A 305 10.27 -4.16 19.55
CA ALA A 305 9.64 -4.83 20.69
C ALA A 305 8.94 -3.88 21.67
N LYS A 306 9.23 -2.58 21.61
CA LYS A 306 8.60 -1.55 22.45
C LYS A 306 7.50 -0.78 21.72
N ARG A 307 7.24 -1.09 20.44
CA ARG A 307 6.21 -0.46 19.62
C ARG A 307 4.94 -1.31 19.63
N VAL A 308 4.29 -1.39 20.80
CA VAL A 308 3.15 -2.27 21.08
C VAL A 308 1.84 -1.51 20.90
N PHE A 309 0.95 -2.03 20.04
CA PHE A 309 -0.38 -1.47 19.77
C PHE A 309 -1.48 -2.48 20.11
N GLY A 310 -2.22 -3.04 19.14
CA GLY A 310 -3.24 -4.05 19.41
C GLY A 310 -4.42 -3.52 20.25
N MET A 311 -4.91 -4.32 21.21
CA MET A 311 -6.07 -3.94 22.03
C MET A 311 -5.83 -2.62 22.78
N GLY A 312 -6.79 -1.69 22.70
CA GLY A 312 -6.67 -0.34 23.25
C GLY A 312 -6.07 0.70 22.29
N HIS A 313 -5.65 0.27 21.10
CA HIS A 313 -5.15 1.12 20.01
C HIS A 313 -5.97 0.91 18.73
N TYR A 314 -5.82 1.85 17.79
CA TYR A 314 -6.72 1.99 16.63
C TYR A 314 -6.00 1.86 15.28
N LEU A 315 -4.92 1.07 15.23
CA LEU A 315 -4.20 0.74 14.00
C LEU A 315 -4.77 -0.54 13.37
N ARG A 316 -5.51 -0.40 12.27
CA ARG A 316 -6.16 -1.51 11.56
C ARG A 316 -5.14 -2.44 10.90
N PRO A 317 -5.36 -3.77 10.87
CA PRO A 317 -4.50 -4.69 10.14
C PRO A 317 -4.82 -4.70 8.63
N SER A 318 -3.81 -4.91 7.78
CA SER A 318 -3.99 -5.26 6.36
C SER A 318 -4.72 -6.60 6.22
N MET A 319 -5.35 -6.87 5.07
CA MET A 319 -6.09 -8.11 4.83
C MET A 319 -5.16 -9.31 4.58
N VAL A 320 -4.31 -9.23 3.55
CA VAL A 320 -3.27 -10.22 3.24
C VAL A 320 -1.91 -9.60 3.54
N HIS A 321 -1.22 -10.08 4.58
CA HIS A 321 0.06 -9.52 5.01
C HIS A 321 1.14 -10.61 5.04
N ILE A 322 2.10 -10.49 4.13
CA ILE A 322 3.13 -11.50 3.90
C ILE A 322 4.48 -10.84 4.11
N VAL A 323 5.19 -11.23 5.16
CA VAL A 323 6.41 -10.55 5.60
C VAL A 323 7.60 -11.48 5.43
N SER A 324 8.64 -11.00 4.73
CA SER A 324 9.91 -11.69 4.56
C SER A 324 9.78 -13.11 3.99
N CYS A 325 8.86 -13.31 3.05
CA CYS A 325 8.64 -14.60 2.41
C CYS A 325 9.28 -14.67 1.01
N THR A 326 9.59 -15.89 0.56
CA THR A 326 10.13 -16.14 -0.78
C THR A 326 9.23 -17.10 -1.56
N ASN A 327 9.19 -16.96 -2.89
CA ASN A 327 8.40 -17.81 -3.78
C ASN A 327 6.91 -17.80 -3.41
N VAL A 328 6.26 -16.67 -3.63
CA VAL A 328 4.88 -16.39 -3.21
C VAL A 328 3.95 -16.38 -4.43
N LEU A 329 2.86 -17.14 -4.38
CA LEU A 329 1.80 -17.11 -5.40
C LEU A 329 0.45 -16.67 -4.79
N LEU A 330 -0.10 -15.59 -5.31
CA LEU A 330 -1.46 -15.12 -5.03
C LEU A 330 -2.25 -15.20 -6.33
N GLN A 331 -3.28 -16.05 -6.42
CA GLN A 331 -3.90 -16.29 -7.73
C GLN A 331 -5.40 -16.58 -7.69
N GLY A 332 -6.16 -15.93 -8.59
CA GLY A 332 -7.46 -16.44 -9.01
C GLY A 332 -8.62 -16.30 -8.03
N TYR A 333 -8.49 -15.49 -6.98
CA TYR A 333 -9.56 -15.23 -6.00
C TYR A 333 -10.00 -13.75 -6.03
N GLN A 334 -11.13 -13.47 -5.38
CA GLN A 334 -11.56 -12.11 -5.06
C GLN A 334 -11.34 -11.83 -3.57
N VAL A 335 -10.84 -10.63 -3.26
CA VAL A 335 -10.80 -10.09 -1.90
C VAL A 335 -11.71 -8.87 -1.83
N GLN A 336 -12.43 -8.72 -0.71
CA GLN A 336 -13.36 -7.61 -0.52
C GLN A 336 -13.56 -7.17 0.92
N HIS A 337 -14.13 -5.97 1.08
CA HIS A 337 -14.48 -5.35 2.35
C HIS A 337 -13.34 -5.41 3.39
N THR A 338 -12.14 -5.05 2.98
CA THR A 338 -10.93 -5.22 3.80
C THR A 338 -10.85 -4.19 4.93
N PRO A 339 -10.29 -4.52 6.12
CA PRO A 339 -10.13 -3.55 7.20
C PRO A 339 -9.23 -2.36 6.85
N PHE A 340 -8.21 -2.60 6.02
CA PHE A 340 -7.17 -1.66 5.57
C PHE A 340 -6.68 -2.10 4.16
N TRP A 341 -5.38 -1.98 3.87
CA TRP A 341 -4.74 -2.44 2.63
C TRP A 341 -5.10 -3.90 2.30
N GLN A 342 -5.39 -4.18 1.04
CA GLN A 342 -5.89 -5.50 0.64
C GLN A 342 -4.74 -6.51 0.56
N HIS A 343 -3.59 -6.16 -0.03
CA HIS A 343 -2.42 -7.03 -0.05
C HIS A 343 -1.13 -6.26 0.23
N HIS A 344 -0.41 -6.66 1.27
CA HIS A 344 0.77 -5.99 1.75
C HIS A 344 1.92 -6.99 1.89
N PRO A 345 2.58 -7.39 0.78
CA PRO A 345 3.82 -8.11 0.88
C PRO A 345 4.96 -7.16 1.29
N VAL A 346 5.71 -7.52 2.32
CA VAL A 346 6.82 -6.75 2.88
C VAL A 346 8.09 -7.57 2.79
N HIS A 347 9.17 -7.02 2.21
CA HIS A 347 10.48 -7.67 2.13
C HIS A 347 10.43 -9.08 1.51
N CYS A 348 9.53 -9.27 0.55
CA CYS A 348 9.33 -10.56 -0.10
C CYS A 348 10.08 -10.63 -1.44
N ARG A 349 10.42 -11.86 -1.86
CA ARG A 349 11.12 -12.11 -3.13
C ARG A 349 10.44 -13.16 -3.99
N ASN A 350 10.47 -12.98 -5.31
CA ASN A 350 9.81 -13.86 -6.28
C ASN A 350 8.30 -13.98 -6.01
N ILE A 351 7.57 -12.89 -6.26
CA ILE A 351 6.14 -12.80 -6.00
C ILE A 351 5.39 -12.81 -7.32
N VAL A 352 4.37 -13.64 -7.43
CA VAL A 352 3.42 -13.64 -8.54
C VAL A 352 2.02 -13.36 -7.99
N ILE A 353 1.40 -12.29 -8.48
CA ILE A 353 0.00 -11.98 -8.24
C ILE A 353 -0.71 -12.02 -9.58
N ARG A 354 -1.63 -12.98 -9.74
CA ARG A 354 -2.23 -13.28 -11.04
C ARG A 354 -3.74 -13.44 -10.94
N LYS A 355 -4.50 -12.73 -11.78
CA LYS A 355 -5.96 -12.90 -11.87
C LYS A 355 -6.67 -12.76 -10.52
N VAL A 356 -6.17 -11.86 -9.67
CA VAL A 356 -6.83 -11.52 -8.40
C VAL A 356 -7.76 -10.34 -8.64
N HIS A 357 -8.96 -10.39 -8.06
CA HIS A 357 -9.89 -9.26 -8.00
C HIS A 357 -9.77 -8.59 -6.63
N ALA A 358 -9.31 -7.35 -6.61
CA ALA A 358 -9.16 -6.54 -5.39
C ALA A 358 -10.28 -5.49 -5.34
N VAL A 359 -11.37 -5.79 -4.61
CA VAL A 359 -12.63 -5.02 -4.65
C VAL A 359 -13.00 -4.55 -3.25
N SER A 360 -12.56 -3.34 -2.88
CA SER A 360 -12.84 -2.80 -1.54
C SER A 360 -12.83 -1.28 -1.55
N HIS A 361 -13.93 -0.68 -1.10
CA HIS A 361 -14.15 0.77 -1.09
C HIS A 361 -14.07 1.38 0.31
N GLY A 362 -13.44 0.67 1.25
CA GLY A 362 -13.16 1.17 2.59
C GLY A 362 -12.06 2.25 2.60
N PRO A 363 -11.89 2.96 3.72
CA PRO A 363 -10.80 3.91 3.88
C PRO A 363 -9.45 3.19 3.87
N ASN A 364 -8.52 3.66 3.05
CA ASN A 364 -7.20 3.04 2.86
C ASN A 364 -7.28 1.59 2.37
N SER A 365 -8.23 1.31 1.48
CA SER A 365 -8.36 0.00 0.84
C SER A 365 -7.52 -0.09 -0.44
N ASP A 366 -6.23 0.24 -0.33
CA ASP A 366 -5.24 0.09 -1.38
C ASP A 366 -5.25 -1.37 -1.89
N GLY A 367 -5.13 -1.57 -3.20
CA GLY A 367 -5.20 -2.91 -3.80
C GLY A 367 -3.97 -3.75 -3.47
N PHE A 368 -2.83 -3.44 -4.10
CA PHE A 368 -1.54 -4.09 -3.83
C PHE A 368 -0.46 -3.11 -3.39
N ASP A 369 0.21 -3.43 -2.28
CA ASP A 369 1.24 -2.62 -1.64
C ASP A 369 2.59 -3.36 -1.52
N PRO A 370 3.30 -3.68 -2.63
CA PRO A 370 4.64 -4.26 -2.52
C PRO A 370 5.60 -3.31 -1.80
N GLU A 371 6.01 -3.70 -0.59
CA GLU A 371 6.89 -2.92 0.26
C GLU A 371 8.27 -3.58 0.38
N ALA A 372 9.33 -2.90 -0.04
CA ALA A 372 10.70 -3.43 -0.07
C ALA A 372 10.81 -4.82 -0.72
N CYS A 373 10.00 -5.09 -1.75
CA CYS A 373 9.95 -6.40 -2.42
C CYS A 373 10.87 -6.45 -3.64
N ASP A 374 11.32 -7.65 -4.00
CA ASP A 374 12.24 -7.86 -5.13
C ASP A 374 11.76 -8.97 -6.07
N HIS A 375 11.68 -8.67 -7.37
CA HIS A 375 11.12 -9.55 -8.40
C HIS A 375 9.64 -9.84 -8.14
N VAL A 376 8.79 -8.94 -8.60
CA VAL A 376 7.33 -9.00 -8.46
C VAL A 376 6.69 -8.95 -9.85
N LEU A 377 5.76 -9.85 -10.11
CA LEU A 377 4.90 -9.85 -11.29
C LEU A 377 3.44 -9.72 -10.85
N ILE A 378 2.79 -8.63 -11.27
CA ILE A 378 1.36 -8.40 -11.11
C ILE A 378 0.75 -8.49 -12.51
N GLU A 379 -0.12 -9.48 -12.75
CA GLU A 379 -0.67 -9.69 -14.09
C GLU A 379 -2.13 -10.16 -14.12
N GLY A 380 -2.90 -9.67 -15.10
CA GLY A 380 -4.28 -10.09 -15.30
C GLY A 380 -5.22 -9.75 -14.14
N CYS A 381 -4.86 -8.80 -13.27
CA CYS A 381 -5.62 -8.47 -12.08
C CYS A 381 -6.65 -7.36 -12.35
N THR A 382 -7.70 -7.34 -11.52
CA THR A 382 -8.75 -6.32 -11.56
C THR A 382 -8.79 -5.57 -10.25
N PHE A 383 -8.82 -4.25 -10.29
CA PHE A 383 -8.85 -3.39 -9.12
C PHE A 383 -10.09 -2.51 -9.12
N ASP A 384 -10.78 -2.47 -7.98
CA ASP A 384 -11.80 -1.48 -7.67
C ASP A 384 -11.59 -1.04 -6.21
N ALA A 385 -10.79 0.01 -6.03
CA ALA A 385 -10.19 0.35 -4.75
C ALA A 385 -10.76 1.66 -4.18
N GLY A 386 -10.84 1.73 -2.85
CA GLY A 386 -11.16 2.94 -2.09
C GLY A 386 -9.97 3.87 -1.89
N ASP A 387 -8.76 3.44 -2.30
CA ASP A 387 -7.52 4.22 -2.29
C ASP A 387 -6.70 3.87 -3.55
N ASP A 388 -5.35 3.86 -3.51
CA ASP A 388 -4.52 3.47 -4.67
C ASP A 388 -4.81 2.02 -5.14
N CYS A 389 -4.92 1.76 -6.45
CA CYS A 389 -5.04 0.39 -6.98
C CYS A 389 -3.75 -0.41 -6.71
N ILE A 390 -2.60 0.20 -7.00
CA ILE A 390 -1.28 -0.34 -6.71
C ILE A 390 -0.45 0.79 -6.11
N ALA A 391 0.12 0.57 -4.93
CA ALA A 391 1.00 1.51 -4.25
C ALA A 391 2.31 0.82 -3.85
N ILE A 392 3.35 0.95 -4.69
CA ILE A 392 4.68 0.40 -4.39
C ILE A 392 5.31 1.24 -3.27
N LYS A 393 5.84 0.58 -2.24
CA LYS A 393 6.41 1.20 -1.03
C LYS A 393 7.79 0.62 -0.70
N ALA A 394 8.51 1.22 0.22
CA ALA A 394 9.83 0.79 0.68
C ALA A 394 10.18 1.41 2.04
N GLY A 395 9.28 1.34 3.02
CA GLY A 395 9.54 1.91 4.34
C GLY A 395 9.29 3.42 4.46
N LYS A 396 9.17 3.87 5.71
CA LYS A 396 8.93 5.28 6.07
C LYS A 396 9.80 5.67 7.26
N ASN A 397 10.10 6.96 7.41
CA ASN A 397 10.90 7.49 8.53
C ASN A 397 12.26 6.78 8.61
N GLN A 398 12.61 6.20 9.77
CA GLN A 398 13.87 5.48 9.98
C GLN A 398 13.77 3.98 9.67
N ASP A 399 12.57 3.45 9.42
CA ASP A 399 12.34 2.01 9.22
C ASP A 399 12.64 1.58 7.77
N THR A 400 13.89 1.75 7.34
CA THR A 400 14.37 1.53 5.96
C THR A 400 15.20 0.25 5.80
N GLN A 401 15.30 -0.57 6.84
CA GLN A 401 16.26 -1.68 6.93
C GLN A 401 16.10 -2.78 5.86
N PHE A 402 14.94 -2.87 5.21
CA PHE A 402 14.65 -3.87 4.18
C PHE A 402 15.13 -3.45 2.79
N GLY A 403 15.59 -2.20 2.64
CA GLY A 403 16.08 -1.69 1.36
C GLY A 403 14.95 -1.37 0.38
N PRO A 404 15.27 -1.30 -0.93
CA PRO A 404 14.33 -0.79 -1.92
C PRO A 404 13.30 -1.83 -2.37
N SER A 405 12.15 -1.35 -2.83
CA SER A 405 11.29 -2.12 -3.75
C SER A 405 11.89 -2.07 -5.15
N GLN A 406 12.07 -3.24 -5.78
CA GLN A 406 12.71 -3.30 -7.09
C GLN A 406 12.32 -4.48 -7.97
N ASN A 407 12.52 -4.33 -9.27
CA ASN A 407 12.25 -5.37 -10.28
C ASN A 407 10.77 -5.76 -10.28
N ILE A 408 9.90 -4.79 -10.55
CA ILE A 408 8.45 -4.97 -10.48
C ILE A 408 7.86 -4.78 -11.87
N VAL A 409 7.11 -5.77 -12.34
CA VAL A 409 6.34 -5.71 -13.58
C VAL A 409 4.84 -5.74 -13.26
N ILE A 410 4.11 -4.79 -13.81
CA ILE A 410 2.66 -4.68 -13.77
C ILE A 410 2.16 -4.76 -15.21
N GLN A 411 1.37 -5.77 -15.54
CA GLN A 411 0.89 -5.94 -16.92
C GLN A 411 -0.53 -6.49 -17.02
N ASP A 412 -1.21 -6.16 -18.11
CA ASP A 412 -2.49 -6.76 -18.50
C ASP A 412 -3.56 -6.65 -17.39
N CYS A 413 -3.56 -5.56 -16.62
CA CYS A 413 -4.50 -5.32 -15.51
C CYS A 413 -5.57 -4.28 -15.89
N ILE A 414 -6.70 -4.34 -15.17
CA ILE A 414 -7.82 -3.41 -15.30
C ILE A 414 -8.04 -2.69 -13.97
N MET A 415 -8.13 -1.36 -14.01
CA MET A 415 -8.41 -0.52 -12.84
C MET A 415 -9.72 0.24 -13.03
N HIS A 416 -10.73 -0.05 -12.21
CA HIS A 416 -12.06 0.56 -12.28
C HIS A 416 -12.17 1.88 -11.50
N SER A 417 -11.49 2.02 -10.36
CA SER A 417 -11.45 3.24 -9.56
C SER A 417 -10.31 3.19 -8.53
N GLY A 418 -9.92 4.36 -8.01
CA GLY A 418 -8.93 4.51 -6.93
C GLY A 418 -8.33 5.92 -6.82
N HIS A 419 -7.47 6.14 -5.83
CA HIS A 419 -6.71 7.38 -5.68
C HIS A 419 -5.51 7.49 -6.63
N GLY A 420 -5.09 6.38 -7.23
CA GLY A 420 -3.96 6.27 -8.13
C GLY A 420 -3.96 4.88 -8.77
N ALA A 421 -3.84 4.79 -10.09
CA ALA A 421 -3.86 3.48 -10.76
C ALA A 421 -2.54 2.75 -10.57
N VAL A 422 -1.42 3.42 -10.87
CA VAL A 422 -0.07 2.96 -10.52
C VAL A 422 0.63 4.07 -9.75
N THR A 423 0.85 3.79 -8.46
CA THR A 423 1.43 4.75 -7.51
C THR A 423 2.76 4.22 -6.98
N LEU A 424 3.78 5.09 -6.95
CA LEU A 424 5.03 4.89 -6.22
C LEU A 424 5.01 5.81 -4.99
N GLY A 425 5.03 5.25 -3.79
CA GLY A 425 5.04 5.97 -2.51
C GLY A 425 3.67 6.06 -1.80
N SER A 426 3.52 6.88 -0.76
CA SER A 426 4.49 7.89 -0.32
C SER A 426 5.63 7.32 0.51
N GLU A 427 5.47 6.12 1.06
CA GLU A 427 6.43 5.46 1.92
C GLU A 427 7.55 4.84 1.07
N MET A 428 8.54 5.64 0.69
CA MET A 428 9.61 5.24 -0.23
C MET A 428 11.01 5.44 0.33
N ALA A 429 11.15 5.50 1.66
CA ALA A 429 12.39 5.90 2.32
C ALA A 429 13.60 4.98 2.01
N GLY A 430 13.36 3.69 1.79
CA GLY A 430 14.36 2.70 1.35
C GLY A 430 14.65 2.72 -0.17
N GLY A 431 13.87 3.47 -0.95
CA GLY A 431 13.97 3.62 -2.40
C GLY A 431 13.03 2.71 -3.19
N ILE A 432 12.62 3.17 -4.37
CA ILE A 432 11.84 2.38 -5.34
C ILE A 432 12.52 2.48 -6.70
N GLN A 433 12.82 1.34 -7.34
CA GLN A 433 13.50 1.34 -8.62
C GLN A 433 13.19 0.18 -9.55
N ASN A 434 13.34 0.39 -10.87
CA ASN A 434 13.15 -0.63 -11.90
C ASN A 434 11.72 -1.19 -11.85
N VAL A 435 10.77 -0.29 -12.10
CA VAL A 435 9.34 -0.57 -12.16
C VAL A 435 8.87 -0.43 -13.60
N TYR A 436 8.07 -1.39 -14.05
CA TYR A 436 7.60 -1.50 -15.42
C TYR A 436 6.09 -1.67 -15.43
N ALA A 437 5.36 -0.75 -16.05
CA ALA A 437 3.90 -0.82 -16.19
C ALA A 437 3.53 -0.83 -17.68
N GLN A 438 2.92 -1.92 -18.16
CA GLN A 438 2.57 -2.05 -19.57
C GLN A 438 1.19 -2.65 -19.81
N ASN A 439 0.56 -2.29 -20.91
CA ASN A 439 -0.70 -2.89 -21.37
C ASN A 439 -1.80 -2.82 -20.28
N LEU A 440 -2.02 -1.63 -19.72
CA LEU A 440 -2.98 -1.42 -18.64
C LEU A 440 -4.21 -0.68 -19.15
N VAL A 441 -5.37 -1.03 -18.60
CA VAL A 441 -6.63 -0.33 -18.85
C VAL A 441 -7.09 0.32 -17.55
N PHE A 442 -6.97 1.65 -17.48
CA PHE A 442 -7.55 2.43 -16.40
C PHE A 442 -8.96 2.82 -16.82
N GLN A 443 -9.88 1.85 -16.68
CA GLN A 443 -11.25 1.96 -17.14
C GLN A 443 -11.97 3.16 -16.51
N ASN A 444 -11.65 3.49 -15.25
CA ASN A 444 -12.36 4.53 -14.50
C ASN A 444 -13.89 4.36 -14.63
N ALA A 445 -14.39 3.14 -14.38
CA ALA A 445 -15.77 2.76 -14.65
C ALA A 445 -16.78 3.56 -13.81
N HIS A 446 -16.33 4.04 -12.64
CA HIS A 446 -17.13 4.82 -11.69
C HIS A 446 -16.90 6.33 -11.79
N TRP A 447 -16.40 6.83 -12.92
CA TRP A 447 -16.00 8.24 -13.13
C TRP A 447 -17.05 9.29 -12.70
N LYS A 448 -18.34 8.96 -12.68
CA LYS A 448 -19.42 9.85 -12.24
C LYS A 448 -19.49 10.05 -10.72
N THR A 449 -19.21 9.00 -9.97
CA THR A 449 -19.47 8.90 -8.53
C THR A 449 -18.18 8.83 -7.73
N ASN A 450 -17.30 7.90 -8.10
CA ASN A 450 -16.00 7.68 -7.47
C ASN A 450 -14.93 7.58 -8.56
N PRO A 451 -14.50 8.72 -9.14
CA PRO A 451 -13.53 8.71 -10.22
C PRO A 451 -12.14 8.30 -9.74
N LEU A 452 -11.37 7.69 -10.65
CA LEU A 452 -9.92 7.59 -10.53
C LEU A 452 -9.32 8.99 -10.40
N ASN A 453 -8.63 9.28 -9.29
CA ASN A 453 -8.07 10.62 -9.06
C ASN A 453 -6.93 10.98 -10.03
N THR A 454 -6.04 10.02 -10.28
CA THR A 454 -4.85 10.15 -11.12
C THR A 454 -4.41 8.77 -11.61
N ALA A 455 -3.72 8.71 -12.74
CA ALA A 455 -3.35 7.45 -13.37
C ALA A 455 -1.93 7.01 -12.98
N ILE A 456 -0.94 7.86 -13.25
CA ILE A 456 0.48 7.58 -13.01
C ILE A 456 0.96 8.54 -11.91
N ARG A 457 1.26 8.00 -10.73
CA ARG A 457 1.48 8.82 -9.53
C ARG A 457 2.79 8.51 -8.82
N LEU A 458 3.53 9.55 -8.47
CA LEU A 458 4.71 9.48 -7.60
C LEU A 458 4.46 10.36 -6.37
N LYS A 459 4.72 9.85 -5.18
CA LYS A 459 4.53 10.58 -3.91
C LYS A 459 5.79 10.48 -3.06
N THR A 460 6.29 11.60 -2.58
CA THR A 460 7.35 11.68 -1.57
C THR A 460 7.33 13.05 -0.90
N ASN A 461 8.14 13.26 0.14
CA ASN A 461 8.39 14.56 0.75
C ASN A 461 9.73 14.52 1.50
N LEU A 462 10.10 15.63 2.14
CA LEU A 462 11.35 15.75 2.89
C LEU A 462 11.44 14.89 4.17
N ASN A 463 10.38 14.16 4.57
CA ASN A 463 10.50 13.14 5.62
C ASN A 463 11.11 11.84 5.08
N ARG A 464 10.89 11.53 3.79
CA ARG A 464 11.14 10.19 3.25
C ARG A 464 12.61 9.92 2.96
N GLY A 465 13.33 10.88 2.37
CA GLY A 465 14.63 10.58 1.75
C GLY A 465 14.47 9.59 0.59
N GLY A 466 15.45 8.68 0.44
CA GLY A 466 15.39 7.62 -0.57
C GLY A 466 15.34 8.16 -2.01
N TYR A 467 14.86 7.33 -2.92
CA TYR A 467 14.70 7.67 -4.33
C TYR A 467 13.48 7.02 -4.98
N LEU A 468 12.92 7.68 -5.99
CA LEU A 468 12.01 7.10 -6.98
C LEU A 468 12.72 7.17 -8.33
N ARG A 469 13.13 6.03 -8.90
CA ARG A 469 13.86 6.05 -10.17
C ARG A 469 13.61 4.87 -11.08
N ASN A 470 13.95 5.00 -12.35
CA ASN A 470 13.86 3.92 -13.34
C ASN A 470 12.43 3.36 -13.40
N PHE A 471 11.47 4.23 -13.69
CA PHE A 471 10.07 3.88 -13.84
C PHE A 471 9.66 4.01 -15.30
N TYR A 472 9.22 2.91 -15.89
CA TYR A 472 8.91 2.80 -17.31
C TYR A 472 7.44 2.44 -17.48
N VAL A 473 6.72 3.25 -18.24
CA VAL A 473 5.29 3.09 -18.51
C VAL A 473 5.05 3.08 -20.01
N ARG A 474 4.33 2.09 -20.53
CA ARG A 474 3.90 2.09 -21.94
C ARG A 474 2.53 1.47 -22.16
N ASN A 475 1.88 1.82 -23.27
CA ASN A 475 0.64 1.18 -23.73
C ASN A 475 -0.46 1.24 -22.66
N ILE A 476 -0.88 2.46 -22.31
CA ILE A 476 -1.91 2.70 -21.30
C ILE A 476 -3.17 3.25 -21.98
N SER A 477 -4.32 2.64 -21.68
CA SER A 477 -5.62 3.12 -22.15
C SER A 477 -6.45 3.60 -20.97
N ILE A 478 -6.94 4.85 -21.04
CA ILE A 478 -7.75 5.51 -20.01
C ILE A 478 -9.05 6.00 -20.65
N PRO A 479 -9.98 5.11 -21.01
CA PRO A 479 -11.12 5.47 -21.86
C PRO A 479 -12.07 6.50 -21.23
N ASN A 480 -12.19 6.52 -19.90
CA ASN A 480 -13.07 7.43 -19.17
C ASN A 480 -12.30 8.50 -18.39
N GLY A 481 -11.12 8.90 -18.87
CA GLY A 481 -10.32 9.94 -18.23
C GLY A 481 -9.97 9.64 -16.76
N VAL A 482 -9.60 10.69 -16.04
CA VAL A 482 -9.46 10.72 -14.58
C VAL A 482 -10.39 11.80 -14.02
N GLN A 483 -10.31 12.07 -12.72
CA GLN A 483 -11.07 13.16 -12.10
C GLN A 483 -10.86 14.49 -12.86
N THR A 484 -11.96 15.15 -13.20
CA THR A 484 -11.94 16.37 -14.03
C THR A 484 -11.95 17.67 -13.22
N SER A 485 -11.97 17.56 -11.89
CA SER A 485 -11.90 18.68 -10.94
C SER A 485 -10.60 18.61 -10.15
N PRO A 486 -10.00 19.74 -9.77
CA PRO A 486 -8.77 19.73 -8.99
C PRO A 486 -9.02 19.33 -7.54
N ALA A 487 -8.10 18.56 -6.97
CA ALA A 487 -7.87 18.52 -5.53
C ALA A 487 -6.45 19.02 -5.23
N PHE A 488 -6.38 20.11 -4.47
CA PHE A 488 -5.15 20.88 -4.32
C PHE A 488 -4.20 20.37 -3.23
N TYR A 489 -2.90 20.57 -3.48
CA TYR A 489 -1.81 20.47 -2.52
C TYR A 489 -2.05 21.36 -1.29
N ALA A 490 -1.63 20.87 -0.12
CA ALA A 490 -1.71 21.58 1.15
C ALA A 490 -0.31 22.01 1.58
N SER A 491 0.01 23.29 1.36
CA SER A 491 1.31 23.89 1.64
C SER A 491 1.55 24.18 3.12
N LEU A 492 2.81 24.14 3.55
CA LEU A 492 3.21 24.72 4.83
C LEU A 492 3.22 26.27 4.77
N PRO A 493 3.07 26.96 5.93
CA PRO A 493 3.26 28.40 6.00
C PRO A 493 4.65 28.81 5.48
N GLY A 494 4.70 29.85 4.63
CA GLY A 494 5.95 30.32 4.03
C GLY A 494 6.41 29.56 2.79
N SER A 495 5.62 28.58 2.30
CA SER A 495 5.90 27.91 1.04
C SER A 495 5.96 28.91 -0.14
N PRO A 496 6.92 28.77 -1.06
CA PRO A 496 6.98 29.59 -2.29
C PRO A 496 5.83 29.25 -3.26
N ILE A 497 5.11 28.16 -3.01
CA ILE A 497 3.98 27.72 -3.83
C ILE A 497 2.70 28.28 -3.22
N GLN A 498 1.98 29.08 -3.99
CA GLN A 498 0.71 29.64 -3.55
C GLN A 498 -0.30 28.54 -3.22
N SER A 499 -0.93 28.62 -2.05
CA SER A 499 -1.93 27.65 -1.63
C SER A 499 -3.09 27.53 -2.63
N ARG A 500 -3.62 26.31 -2.81
CA ARG A 500 -4.75 26.00 -3.71
C ARG A 500 -4.51 26.31 -5.20
N THR A 501 -3.26 26.25 -5.66
CA THR A 501 -2.93 26.46 -7.09
C THR A 501 -2.49 25.20 -7.81
N VAL A 502 -1.99 24.18 -7.08
CA VAL A 502 -1.44 22.95 -7.67
C VAL A 502 -2.29 21.74 -7.32
N ALA A 503 -2.78 21.01 -8.32
CA ALA A 503 -3.72 19.90 -8.16
C ALA A 503 -3.02 18.52 -8.00
N THR A 504 -2.09 18.39 -7.05
CA THR A 504 -1.34 17.12 -6.86
C THR A 504 -2.15 16.01 -6.17
N ALA A 505 -3.22 16.35 -5.46
CA ALA A 505 -4.00 15.34 -4.73
C ALA A 505 -4.93 14.53 -5.65
N ALA A 506 -5.50 15.20 -6.67
CA ALA A 506 -6.31 14.60 -7.72
C ALA A 506 -6.52 15.59 -8.88
N GLY A 507 -6.81 15.05 -10.06
CA GLY A 507 -7.20 15.84 -11.24
C GLY A 507 -6.23 15.79 -12.40
N ALA A 508 -5.08 15.12 -12.25
CA ALA A 508 -4.09 15.00 -13.31
C ALA A 508 -3.83 13.56 -13.75
N VAL A 509 -3.52 13.35 -15.03
CA VAL A 509 -3.22 12.02 -15.56
C VAL A 509 -1.86 11.55 -15.02
N VAL A 510 -0.84 12.40 -15.13
CA VAL A 510 0.50 12.16 -14.59
C VAL A 510 0.76 13.13 -13.44
N THR A 511 1.05 12.62 -12.25
CA THR A 511 1.26 13.43 -11.05
C THR A 511 2.50 13.03 -10.28
N PHE A 512 3.43 13.96 -10.10
CA PHE A 512 4.56 13.81 -9.18
C PHE A 512 4.32 14.80 -8.05
N ASP A 513 4.05 14.28 -6.86
CA ASP A 513 3.84 15.03 -5.63
C ASP A 513 5.02 14.78 -4.70
N CYS A 514 6.13 15.48 -4.95
CA CYS A 514 7.37 15.35 -4.18
C CYS A 514 7.41 16.23 -2.92
N ASP A 515 6.27 16.83 -2.57
CA ASP A 515 6.03 17.41 -1.26
C ASP A 515 4.66 16.94 -0.72
N TYR A 516 4.43 15.63 -0.81
CA TYR A 516 3.16 15.03 -0.43
C TYR A 516 2.86 15.23 1.07
N ALA A 517 1.77 15.94 1.35
CA ALA A 517 1.18 16.13 2.68
C ALA A 517 2.23 16.52 3.76
N PRO A 518 2.98 17.62 3.60
CA PRO A 518 4.11 17.96 4.47
C PRO A 518 3.67 18.25 5.92
N ILE A 519 2.42 18.71 6.08
CA ILE A 519 1.76 18.93 7.39
C ILE A 519 1.51 17.65 8.19
N ALA A 520 1.65 16.47 7.57
CA ALA A 520 1.41 15.19 8.21
C ALA A 520 2.68 14.58 8.82
N ASP A 521 3.87 15.12 8.53
CA ASP A 521 5.14 14.61 9.03
C ASP A 521 5.91 15.72 9.75
N THR A 522 6.20 15.53 11.05
CA THR A 522 6.90 16.52 11.87
C THR A 522 8.37 16.68 11.47
N VAL A 523 9.07 15.58 11.20
CA VAL A 523 10.49 15.55 10.82
C VAL A 523 10.62 15.59 9.30
N ARG A 524 11.28 16.59 8.74
CA ARG A 524 11.42 16.84 7.29
C ARG A 524 12.86 17.18 6.94
N THR A 525 13.76 16.24 7.17
CA THR A 525 15.22 16.46 7.13
C THR A 525 15.96 15.65 6.06
N ARG A 526 15.23 14.93 5.21
CA ARG A 526 15.76 13.93 4.27
C ARG A 526 15.20 14.18 2.87
N PRO A 527 15.90 14.95 2.02
CA PRO A 527 15.47 15.19 0.65
C PRO A 527 15.40 13.89 -0.18
N PRO A 528 14.30 13.65 -0.90
CA PRO A 528 14.20 12.54 -1.83
C PRO A 528 14.84 12.88 -3.18
N VAL A 529 15.20 11.85 -3.94
CA VAL A 529 15.61 11.97 -5.36
C VAL A 529 14.53 11.37 -6.26
N VAL A 530 14.13 12.07 -7.31
CA VAL A 530 13.18 11.55 -8.30
C VAL A 530 13.75 11.75 -9.71
N GLU A 531 14.02 10.65 -10.40
CA GLU A 531 14.73 10.71 -11.69
C GLU A 531 14.43 9.52 -12.61
N ASN A 532 14.72 9.67 -13.90
CA ASN A 532 14.67 8.58 -14.88
C ASN A 532 13.28 7.93 -14.99
N ILE A 533 12.29 8.73 -15.37
CA ILE A 533 10.89 8.32 -15.54
C ILE A 533 10.50 8.45 -17.02
N HIS A 534 10.04 7.36 -17.63
CA HIS A 534 9.72 7.30 -19.04
C HIS A 534 8.29 6.80 -19.24
N ILE A 535 7.45 7.62 -19.86
CA ILE A 535 6.04 7.34 -20.10
C ILE A 535 5.80 7.42 -21.60
N SER A 536 5.15 6.41 -22.18
CA SER A 536 4.91 6.38 -23.63
C SER A 536 3.55 5.77 -23.97
N ASN A 537 2.98 6.13 -25.13
CA ASN A 537 1.76 5.52 -25.65
C ASN A 537 0.62 5.46 -24.63
N VAL A 538 0.33 6.59 -23.98
CA VAL A 538 -0.84 6.78 -23.12
C VAL A 538 -1.96 7.40 -23.95
N LYS A 539 -3.17 6.82 -23.90
CA LYS A 539 -4.35 7.36 -24.59
C LYS A 539 -5.47 7.60 -23.59
N VAL A 540 -5.98 8.83 -23.54
CA VAL A 540 -6.98 9.25 -22.56
C VAL A 540 -8.24 9.75 -23.26
N GLY A 541 -9.37 9.13 -22.95
CA GLY A 541 -10.68 9.55 -23.44
C GLY A 541 -11.30 10.66 -22.60
N ASN A 542 -12.19 11.42 -23.23
CA ASN A 542 -12.96 12.48 -22.58
C ASN A 542 -14.25 11.89 -21.97
N VAL A 543 -14.66 12.42 -20.82
CA VAL A 543 -15.97 12.15 -20.21
C VAL A 543 -16.79 13.42 -20.10
N MET A 544 -18.10 13.26 -19.97
CA MET A 544 -19.01 14.37 -19.73
C MET A 544 -18.91 14.82 -18.26
N THR A 545 -18.32 15.98 -18.01
CA THR A 545 -18.22 16.56 -16.68
C THR A 545 -19.59 16.91 -16.09
N LYS A 546 -19.67 17.09 -14.77
CA LYS A 546 -20.90 17.59 -14.09
C LYS A 546 -21.38 18.94 -14.64
N GLY A 547 -20.49 19.74 -15.23
CA GLY A 547 -20.82 21.03 -15.85
C GLY A 547 -21.24 20.95 -17.32
N GLY A 548 -21.48 19.74 -17.87
CA GLY A 548 -21.93 19.56 -19.26
C GLY A 548 -20.85 19.77 -20.33
N LYS A 549 -19.58 19.95 -19.92
CA LYS A 549 -18.43 20.01 -20.83
C LYS A 549 -17.77 18.64 -20.93
N GLN A 550 -17.10 18.35 -22.04
CA GLN A 550 -16.24 17.17 -22.16
C GLN A 550 -14.84 17.49 -21.62
N ALA A 551 -14.29 16.60 -20.79
CA ALA A 551 -12.91 16.69 -20.34
C ALA A 551 -12.33 15.30 -20.02
N SER A 552 -11.04 15.11 -20.23
CA SER A 552 -10.30 13.90 -19.86
C SER A 552 -9.76 13.96 -18.42
N CYS A 553 -9.41 15.16 -17.96
CA CYS A 553 -8.79 15.44 -16.67
C CYS A 553 -8.97 16.92 -16.32
N TYR A 554 -8.47 17.35 -15.16
CA TYR A 554 -8.28 18.79 -14.89
C TYR A 554 -7.01 19.31 -15.58
N GLN A 555 -5.86 18.66 -15.34
CA GLN A 555 -4.57 18.94 -16.00
C GLN A 555 -3.97 17.65 -16.57
N ALA A 556 -3.18 17.73 -17.64
CA ALA A 556 -2.53 16.55 -18.20
C ALA A 556 -1.37 16.08 -17.30
N VAL A 557 -0.47 17.00 -16.93
CA VAL A 557 0.78 16.69 -16.22
C VAL A 557 1.03 17.66 -15.07
N VAL A 558 1.23 17.15 -13.85
CA VAL A 558 1.59 17.97 -12.69
C VAL A 558 2.84 17.40 -12.07
N ILE A 559 3.94 18.15 -12.08
CA ILE A 559 5.20 17.78 -11.42
C ILE A 559 5.55 18.84 -10.39
N LEU A 560 5.20 18.56 -9.14
CA LEU A 560 5.68 19.28 -7.97
C LEU A 560 6.92 18.56 -7.46
N GLY A 561 8.10 19.09 -7.76
CA GLY A 561 9.38 18.64 -7.21
C GLY A 561 9.56 19.00 -5.73
N PRO A 562 10.63 18.50 -5.08
CA PRO A 562 10.86 18.75 -3.66
C PRO A 562 10.90 20.25 -3.31
N VAL A 563 10.27 20.63 -2.20
CA VAL A 563 10.10 22.04 -1.80
C VAL A 563 11.08 22.40 -0.69
N ALA A 564 12.09 23.23 -1.00
CA ALA A 564 13.19 23.49 -0.09
C ALA A 564 12.82 24.21 1.21
N SER A 565 11.80 25.07 1.19
CA SER A 565 11.31 25.79 2.37
C SER A 565 10.80 24.88 3.49
N ASP A 566 10.49 23.62 3.17
CA ASP A 566 9.83 22.71 4.09
C ASP A 566 10.85 21.91 4.93
N TYR A 567 12.16 22.04 4.62
CA TYR A 567 13.24 21.45 5.39
C TYR A 567 13.31 22.06 6.79
N ASN A 568 13.34 21.23 7.82
CA ASN A 568 13.40 21.68 9.21
C ASN A 568 14.53 21.05 10.03
N GLY A 569 15.57 20.54 9.37
CA GLY A 569 16.74 20.00 10.05
C GLY A 569 17.76 21.08 10.42
N SER A 570 18.79 20.69 11.16
CA SER A 570 19.94 21.55 11.43
C SER A 570 20.73 21.84 10.14
N GLY A 571 21.47 22.96 10.14
CA GLY A 571 22.27 23.40 9.00
C GLY A 571 23.64 22.69 8.89
N PRO A 572 24.29 22.74 7.72
CA PRO A 572 23.80 23.27 6.45
C PRO A 572 22.76 22.34 5.81
N MET A 573 21.75 22.93 5.16
CA MET A 573 20.71 22.16 4.46
C MET A 573 21.34 21.31 3.35
N PRO A 574 21.01 20.00 3.25
CA PRO A 574 21.45 19.16 2.14
C PRO A 574 20.91 19.68 0.80
N ALA A 575 21.62 19.36 -0.29
CA ALA A 575 21.16 19.73 -1.63
C ALA A 575 19.78 19.12 -1.92
N ILE A 576 18.82 19.97 -2.25
CA ILE A 576 17.47 19.57 -2.67
C ILE A 576 17.45 19.66 -4.19
N VAL A 577 17.56 18.50 -4.84
CA VAL A 577 17.73 18.40 -6.28
C VAL A 577 16.38 18.43 -7.01
N PRO A 578 16.33 18.96 -8.24
CA PRO A 578 15.12 18.92 -9.06
C PRO A 578 14.76 17.50 -9.48
N VAL A 579 13.50 17.30 -9.88
CA VAL A 579 13.10 16.13 -10.66
C VAL A 579 13.81 16.19 -12.01
N THR A 580 14.46 15.10 -12.44
CA THR A 580 15.25 15.09 -13.69
C THR A 580 14.98 13.88 -14.57
N ASN A 581 15.36 13.98 -15.84
CA ASN A 581 15.31 12.87 -16.81
C ASN A 581 13.91 12.23 -16.88
N VAL A 582 12.91 13.08 -17.14
CA VAL A 582 11.53 12.66 -17.35
C VAL A 582 11.20 12.81 -18.83
N THR A 583 10.69 11.75 -19.46
CA THR A 583 10.22 11.78 -20.84
C THR A 583 8.78 11.30 -20.91
N ILE A 584 7.95 12.02 -21.66
CA ILE A 584 6.62 11.59 -22.08
C ILE A 584 6.59 11.59 -23.60
N SER A 585 6.25 10.44 -24.22
CA SER A 585 6.19 10.33 -25.68
C SER A 585 4.92 9.69 -26.22
N ASP A 586 4.59 10.01 -27.47
CA ASP A 586 3.57 9.31 -28.28
C ASP A 586 2.23 9.13 -27.56
N SER A 587 1.83 10.15 -26.80
CA SER A 587 0.70 10.08 -25.88
C SER A 587 -0.35 11.12 -26.25
N ASP A 588 -1.62 10.79 -26.02
CA ASP A 588 -2.76 11.68 -26.18
C ASP A 588 -3.51 11.76 -24.85
N PHE A 589 -3.47 12.94 -24.22
CA PHE A 589 -4.10 13.17 -22.92
C PHE A 589 -5.55 13.68 -23.03
N GLY A 590 -6.15 13.68 -24.23
CA GLY A 590 -7.49 14.19 -24.45
C GLY A 590 -7.57 15.68 -24.15
N THR A 591 -8.73 16.17 -23.70
CA THR A 591 -8.98 17.61 -23.46
C THR A 591 -9.04 17.92 -21.97
N PRO A 592 -8.03 18.60 -21.38
CA PRO A 592 -8.08 19.02 -19.98
C PRO A 592 -9.16 20.07 -19.73
N ALA A 593 -9.74 20.06 -18.53
CA ALA A 593 -10.70 21.08 -18.10
C ALA A 593 -10.05 22.46 -17.83
N ALA A 594 -8.72 22.51 -17.64
CA ALA A 594 -7.91 23.73 -17.55
C ALA A 594 -6.99 23.88 -18.80
N PRO A 595 -7.54 24.20 -19.98
CA PRO A 595 -6.78 24.18 -21.25
C PRO A 595 -5.65 25.23 -21.32
N ASP A 596 -5.73 26.32 -20.56
CA ASP A 596 -4.70 27.37 -20.53
C ASP A 596 -3.53 27.02 -19.60
N ALA A 597 -3.69 26.01 -18.74
CA ALA A 597 -2.68 25.50 -17.83
C ALA A 597 -2.64 23.96 -17.86
N PRO A 598 -2.36 23.35 -19.03
CA PRO A 598 -2.44 21.90 -19.20
C PRO A 598 -1.41 21.14 -18.36
N TRP A 599 -0.39 21.84 -17.86
CA TRP A 599 0.59 21.29 -16.94
C TRP A 599 1.02 22.29 -15.86
N PHE A 600 1.67 21.77 -14.81
CA PHE A 600 2.36 22.53 -13.77
C PHE A 600 3.72 21.91 -13.47
N LEU A 601 4.76 22.74 -13.35
CA LEU A 601 6.13 22.32 -13.03
C LEU A 601 6.71 23.20 -11.92
N TYR A 602 7.35 22.59 -10.93
CA TYR A 602 8.13 23.26 -9.89
C TYR A 602 9.34 22.40 -9.50
N ASN A 603 10.54 22.98 -9.48
CA ASN A 603 11.79 22.27 -9.19
C ASN A 603 11.97 21.04 -10.12
N VAL A 604 11.85 21.27 -11.42
CA VAL A 604 11.94 20.27 -12.49
C VAL A 604 12.97 20.72 -13.52
N LYS A 605 13.84 19.80 -13.95
CA LYS A 605 14.83 20.08 -14.99
C LYS A 605 14.70 19.10 -16.15
N GLY A 606 14.33 19.63 -17.31
CA GLY A 606 14.36 18.92 -18.58
C GLY A 606 13.30 17.84 -18.74
N LEU A 607 12.04 18.13 -18.41
CA LEU A 607 10.90 17.29 -18.83
C LEU A 607 10.79 17.35 -20.36
N LYS A 608 10.92 16.21 -21.03
CA LYS A 608 10.82 16.11 -22.49
C LYS A 608 9.45 15.60 -22.90
N LEU A 609 8.75 16.38 -23.71
CA LEU A 609 7.51 15.98 -24.39
C LEU A 609 7.84 15.73 -25.85
N ASN A 610 7.58 14.51 -26.35
CA ASN A 610 7.86 14.12 -27.73
C ASN A 610 6.60 13.52 -28.36
N ASN A 611 5.99 14.18 -29.34
CA ASN A 611 4.73 13.72 -29.94
C ASN A 611 3.61 13.52 -28.90
N VAL A 612 3.41 14.52 -28.04
CA VAL A 612 2.37 14.48 -26.98
C VAL A 612 1.22 15.40 -27.36
N THR A 613 0.02 14.85 -27.51
CA THR A 613 -1.21 15.60 -27.79
C THR A 613 -1.92 15.98 -26.49
N ILE A 614 -2.23 17.27 -26.32
CA ILE A 614 -3.06 17.78 -25.24
C ILE A 614 -4.06 18.77 -25.84
N GLY A 615 -5.35 18.47 -25.70
CA GLY A 615 -6.40 19.19 -26.40
C GLY A 615 -6.26 19.01 -27.91
N ASP A 616 -6.12 20.11 -28.63
CA ASP A 616 -5.94 20.18 -30.08
C ASP A 616 -4.47 20.41 -30.51
N LYS A 617 -3.53 20.40 -29.55
CA LYS A 617 -2.12 20.75 -29.79
C LYS A 617 -1.21 19.54 -29.59
N VAL A 618 -0.22 19.43 -30.47
CA VAL A 618 0.89 18.47 -30.35
C VAL A 618 2.12 19.20 -29.81
N HIS A 619 2.74 18.62 -28.79
CA HIS A 619 3.89 19.16 -28.08
C HIS A 619 5.15 18.34 -28.37
N ASN A 620 6.21 19.04 -28.78
CA ASN A 620 7.57 18.55 -29.00
C ASN A 620 8.54 19.55 -28.35
N SER A 621 8.69 19.48 -27.03
CA SER A 621 9.34 20.53 -26.25
C SER A 621 10.05 19.98 -25.03
N GLU A 622 11.10 20.69 -24.59
CA GLU A 622 11.73 20.47 -23.30
C GLU A 622 11.32 21.58 -22.32
N LEU A 623 10.83 21.19 -21.14
CA LEU A 623 10.26 22.08 -20.13
C LEU A 623 11.03 21.96 -18.81
N SER A 624 11.15 23.07 -18.09
CA SER A 624 11.72 23.15 -16.73
C SER A 624 10.89 24.15 -15.92
N GLY A 625 10.92 24.04 -14.60
CA GLY A 625 10.14 24.91 -13.70
C GLY A 625 10.64 24.88 -12.27
#